data_AF-A0A538I6Q4-F1
#
_entry.id   AF-A0A538I6Q4-F1
#
_cell.length_a   1.000
_cell.length_b   1.000
_cell.length_c   1.000
_cell.angle_alpha   90.00
_cell.angle_beta   90.00
_cell.angle_gamma   90.00
#
_symmetry.space_group_name_H-M   'P 1'
#
loop_
_entity.id
_entity.type
_entity.pdbx_description
1 polymer ?
#
loop_
_entity_poly.entity_id
_entity_poly.type
_entity_poly.pdbx_seq_one_letter_code
_entity_poly.pdbx_strand_id
1 'polypeptide(L)' 'MTHYGTLRVWAALLTFIGVLGMIAAVFGTIVWAIEVEGFWQTLGVILIGGPVSIFLATLPIALAQAMRAIADVGDTVSAR' A
#
# COMPACT_ATOMS: atom_id res chain seq x y z
N MET A 1 3.46 -27.24 -9.87
CA MET A 1 3.81 -25.84 -9.57
C MET A 1 2.76 -24.98 -10.24
N THR A 2 2.08 -24.09 -9.52
CA THR A 2 1.04 -23.19 -10.08
C THR A 2 1.65 -22.40 -11.24
N HIS A 3 0.97 -22.32 -12.39
CA HIS A 3 1.51 -21.64 -13.57
C HIS A 3 1.82 -20.15 -13.31
N TYR A 4 1.23 -19.57 -12.27
CA TYR A 4 1.33 -18.15 -11.90
C TYR A 4 2.24 -17.88 -10.69
N GLY A 5 3.26 -18.72 -10.43
CA GLY A 5 4.19 -18.54 -9.31
C GLY A 5 4.85 -17.16 -9.25
N THR A 6 5.24 -16.60 -10.40
CA THR A 6 5.83 -15.26 -10.50
C THR A 6 4.90 -14.16 -9.98
N LEU A 7 3.61 -14.19 -10.33
CA LEU A 7 2.61 -13.23 -9.82
C LEU A 7 2.50 -13.28 -8.29
N ARG A 8 2.52 -14.50 -7.71
CA ARG A 8 2.45 -14.69 -6.26
C ARG A 8 3.68 -14.13 -5.54
N VAL A 9 4.88 -14.31 -6.11
CA VAL A 9 6.13 -13.74 -5.57
C VAL A 9 6.08 -12.22 -5.60
N TRP A 10 5.72 -11.63 -6.75
CA TRP A 10 5.58 -10.18 -6.86
C TRP A 10 4.52 -9.61 -5.92
N ALA A 11 3.39 -10.30 -5.74
CA ALA A 11 2.40 -9.90 -4.77
C ALA A 11 2.93 -9.93 -3.33
N ALA A 12 3.72 -10.94 -2.96
CA ALA A 12 4.35 -10.98 -1.64
C ALA A 12 5.32 -9.80 -1.46
N LEU A 13 6.16 -9.51 -2.47
CA LEU A 13 7.09 -8.38 -2.44
C LEU A 13 6.35 -7.03 -2.33
N LEU A 14 5.31 -6.82 -3.13
CA LEU A 14 4.51 -5.60 -3.09
C LEU A 14 3.75 -5.44 -1.78
N THR A 15 3.29 -6.53 -1.17
CA THR A 15 2.70 -6.50 0.18
C THR A 15 3.73 -6.02 1.19
N PHE A 16 4.95 -6.57 1.15
CA PHE A 16 6.04 -6.16 2.04
C PHE A 16 6.43 -4.69 1.87
N ILE A 17 6.62 -4.24 0.62
CA ILE A 17 6.91 -2.84 0.30
C ILE A 17 5.78 -1.93 0.77
N GLY A 18 4.52 -2.32 0.53
CA GLY A 18 3.35 -1.54 0.93
C GLY A 18 3.22 -1.40 2.45
N VAL A 19 3.51 -2.46 3.21
CA VAL A 19 3.52 -2.38 4.69
C VAL A 19 4.61 -1.41 5.18
N LEU A 20 5.83 -1.52 4.64
CA LEU A 20 6.90 -0.58 4.98
C LEU A 20 6.55 0.86 4.60
N GLY A 21 5.95 1.05 3.43
CA GLY A 21 5.48 2.35 2.95
C GLY A 21 4.40 2.94 3.86
N MET A 22 3.45 2.13 4.32
CA MET A 22 2.38 2.56 5.24
C MET A 22 2.96 3.01 6.58
N ILE A 23 3.90 2.24 7.14
CA ILE A 23 4.61 2.62 8.37
C ILE A 23 5.36 3.94 8.17
N ALA A 24 6.10 4.08 7.08
CA ALA A 24 6.82 5.30 6.75
C ALA A 24 5.88 6.49 6.56
N ALA A 25 4.70 6.32 5.95
CA ALA A 25 3.71 7.38 5.77
C ALA A 25 3.11 7.84 7.11
N VAL A 26 2.85 6.92 8.04
CA VAL A 26 2.40 7.27 9.40
C VAL A 26 3.45 8.11 10.12
N PHE A 27 4.71 7.65 10.17
CA PHE A 27 5.79 8.42 10.80
C PHE A 27 6.04 9.75 10.10
N GLY A 28 6.05 9.76 8.77
CA GLY A 28 6.21 10.97 7.97
C GLY A 28 5.09 11.98 8.22
N THR A 29 3.85 11.53 8.39
CA THR A 29 2.72 12.41 8.76
C THR A 29 2.93 13.04 10.14
N ILE A 30 3.40 12.26 11.11
CA ILE A 30 3.68 12.76 12.46
C ILE A 30 4.78 13.82 12.41
N VAL A 31 5.89 13.54 11.71
CA VAL A 31 6.99 14.50 11.53
C VAL A 31 6.49 15.76 10.83
N TRP A 32 5.73 15.61 9.74
CA TRP A 32 5.18 16.74 9.00
C TRP A 32 4.26 17.61 9.85
N ALA A 33 3.42 17.00 10.69
CA ALA A 33 2.53 17.74 11.61
C ALA A 33 3.29 18.52 12.69
N ILE A 34 4.49 18.07 13.08
CA ILE A 34 5.36 18.78 14.04
C ILE A 34 6.12 19.93 13.36
N GLU A 35 6.54 19.73 12.11
CA GLU A 35 7.35 20.69 11.36
C GLU A 35 6.54 21.89 10.82
N VAL A 36 5.24 21.71 10.55
CA VAL A 36 4.42 22.83 10.07
C VAL A 36 4.08 23.80 11.20
N GLU A 37 4.35 25.08 10.95
CA GLU A 37 3.98 26.14 11.88
C GLU A 37 2.54 26.60 11.61
N GLY A 38 1.73 26.63 12.67
CA GLY A 38 0.38 27.18 12.64
C GLY A 38 -0.73 26.14 12.77
N PHE A 39 -1.80 26.56 13.44
CA PHE A 39 -2.92 25.70 13.79
C PHE A 39 -3.63 25.14 12.55
N TRP A 40 -3.91 25.99 11.56
CA TRP A 40 -4.62 25.58 10.35
C TRP A 40 -3.79 24.66 9.45
N GLN A 41 -2.48 24.89 9.38
CA GLN A 41 -1.54 24.05 8.64
C GLN A 41 -1.48 22.66 9.28
N THR A 42 -1.32 22.59 10.60
CA THR A 42 -1.32 21.34 11.36
C THR A 42 -2.62 20.56 11.15
N LEU A 43 -3.78 21.24 11.21
CA LEU A 43 -5.08 20.63 10.91
C LEU A 43 -5.15 20.11 9.47
N GLY A 44 -4.64 20.87 8.49
CA GLY A 44 -4.58 20.43 7.09
C GLY A 44 -3.75 19.16 6.91
N VAL A 45 -2.60 19.08 7.59
CA VAL A 45 -1.76 17.88 7.61
C VAL A 45 -2.53 16.71 8.22
N ILE A 46 -3.12 16.85 9.40
CA ILE A 46 -3.75 15.73 10.09
C ILE A 46 -5.03 15.26 9.38
N LEU A 47 -5.86 16.18 8.88
CA LEU A 47 -7.18 15.86 8.33
C LEU A 47 -7.15 15.49 6.85
N ILE A 48 -6.15 15.93 6.10
CA ILE A 48 -6.06 15.70 4.65
C ILE A 48 -4.73 15.05 4.30
N GLY A 49 -3.61 15.70 4.65
CA GLY A 49 -2.27 15.24 4.29
C GLY A 49 -1.95 13.82 4.74
N GLY A 50 -2.22 13.51 6.00
CA GLY A 50 -2.03 12.21 6.63
C GLY A 50 -2.87 11.12 5.97
N PRO A 51 -4.21 11.26 5.94
CA PRO A 51 -5.08 10.31 5.26
C PRO A 51 -4.69 10.08 3.79
N VAL A 52 -4.35 11.13 3.04
CA VAL A 52 -3.89 10.99 1.65
C VAL A 52 -2.56 10.24 1.56
N SER A 53 -1.58 10.59 2.40
CA SER A 53 -0.27 9.93 2.39
C SER A 53 -0.38 8.44 2.71
N ILE A 54 -1.19 8.08 3.71
CA ILE A 54 -1.45 6.70 4.12
C ILE A 54 -2.19 5.96 3.01
N PHE A 55 -3.21 6.58 2.41
CA PHE A 55 -3.94 6.01 1.28
C PHE A 55 -3.01 5.68 0.12
N LEU A 56 -2.14 6.62 -0.28
CA LEU A 56 -1.15 6.40 -1.34
C LEU A 56 -0.17 5.27 -0.98
N ALA A 57 0.22 5.17 0.30
CA ALA A 57 1.08 4.11 0.77
C ALA A 57 0.42 2.71 0.72
N THR A 58 -0.92 2.64 0.62
CA THR A 58 -1.64 1.36 0.45
C THR A 58 -1.64 0.84 -0.98
N LEU A 59 -1.28 1.64 -1.99
CA LEU A 59 -1.35 1.26 -3.40
C LEU A 59 -0.55 -0.02 -3.74
N PRO A 60 0.69 -0.24 -3.23
CA PRO A 60 1.40 -1.48 -3.46
C PRO A 60 0.65 -2.70 -2.89
N ILE A 61 0.00 -2.55 -1.74
CA ILE A 61 -0.81 -3.62 -1.14
C ILE A 61 -2.03 -3.92 -2.01
N ALA A 62 -2.73 -2.89 -2.49
CA ALA A 62 -3.88 -3.06 -3.38
C ALA A 62 -3.49 -3.80 -4.66
N LEU A 63 -2.36 -3.41 -5.27
CA LEU A 63 -1.82 -4.08 -6.44
C LEU A 63 -1.43 -5.54 -6.14
N ALA A 64 -0.81 -5.81 -4.99
CA ALA A 64 -0.50 -7.16 -4.55
C ALA A 64 -1.75 -8.05 -4.45
N GLN A 65 -2.85 -7.53 -3.90
CA GLN A 65 -4.11 -8.27 -3.83
C GLN A 65 -4.68 -8.54 -5.22
N ALA A 66 -4.66 -7.55 -6.12
CA ALA A 66 -5.10 -7.75 -7.50
C ALA A 66 -4.28 -8.84 -8.22
N MET A 67 -2.96 -8.84 -8.05
CA MET A 67 -2.08 -9.86 -8.63
C MET A 67 -2.36 -11.28 -8.10
N ARG A 68 -2.62 -11.42 -6.79
CA ARG A 68 -3.02 -12.71 -6.19
C ARG A 68 -4.34 -13.19 -6.77
N ALA A 69 -5.34 -12.31 -6.84
CA ALA A 69 -6.64 -12.66 -7.41
C ALA A 69 -6.52 -13.12 -8.87
N ILE A 70 -5.70 -12.45 -9.68
CA ILE A 70 -5.45 -12.87 -11.07
C ILE A 70 -4.77 -14.24 -11.12
N ALA A 71 -3.77 -14.49 -10.27
CA ALA A 71 -3.10 -15.79 -10.21
C ALA A 71 -4.06 -16.92 -9.80
N ASP A 72 -4.93 -16.67 -8.81
CA ASP A 72 -5.93 -17.63 -8.32
C ASP A 72 -6.96 -17.97 -9.41
N VAL A 73 -7.45 -16.96 -10.14
CA VAL A 73 -8.37 -17.16 -11.28
C VAL A 73 -7.67 -17.90 -12.41
N GLY A 74 -6.41 -17.54 -12.73
CA GLY A 74 -5.63 -18.20 -13.76
C GLY A 74 -5.41 -19.68 -13.47
N ASP A 75 -5.01 -20.01 -12.24
CA ASP A 75 -4.84 -21.40 -11.79
C ASP A 75 -6.18 -22.17 -11.89
N THR A 76 -7.30 -21.53 -11.55
CA THR A 76 -8.65 -22.14 -11.63
C THR A 76 -9.08 -22.42 -13.07
N VAL A 77 -8.83 -21.49 -14.00
CA VAL A 77 -9.19 -21.65 -15.41
C VAL A 77 -8.30 -22.68 -16.09
N SER A 78 -6.99 -22.69 -15.81
CA SER A 78 -6.05 -23.63 -16.42
C SER A 78 -6.24 -25.09 -15.98
N ALA A 79 -6.92 -25.31 -14.86
CA ALA A 79 -7.21 -26.65 -14.34
C ALA A 79 -8.50 -27.26 -14.93
N ARG A 80 -9.27 -26.50 -15.72
CA ARG A 80 -10.43 -26.97 -16.48
C ARG A 80 -10.03 -27.33 -17.90
#